data_AF-A0A4S0RW91-F1
#
_entry.id   AF-A0A4S0RW91-F1
#
_cell.length_a   1.000
_cell.length_b   1.000
_cell.length_c   1.000
_cell.angle_alpha   90.00
_cell.angle_beta   90.00
_cell.angle_gamma   90.00
#
_symmetry.space_group_name_H-M   'P 1'
#
loop_
_entity.id
_entity.type
_entity.pdbx_description
1 polymer ?
#
loop_
_entity_poly.entity_id
_entity_poly.type
_entity_poly.pdbx_seq_one_letter_code
_entity_poly.pdbx_strand_id
1 'polypeptide(L)'
;MGQVDKRSITLSPELARAVDDVVAAGEYASASEVIRDALRQWKDRRDLMGYTVEELRKLVQEGIDSGPAQDGQPIMERLRAKYLKRAEVQGFQE
;
A
#
# COMPACT_ATOMS: atom_id res chain seq x y z
N MET A 1 19.14 -9.36 -19.25
CA MET A 1 17.70 -9.39 -19.54
C MET A 1 17.11 -10.54 -18.74
N GLY A 2 16.18 -10.27 -17.82
CA GLY A 2 15.59 -11.30 -16.96
C GLY A 2 14.77 -12.29 -17.78
N GLN A 3 14.67 -13.53 -17.30
CA GLN A 3 13.84 -14.56 -17.90
C GLN A 3 12.37 -14.11 -17.91
N VAL A 4 11.72 -14.16 -19.07
CA VAL A 4 10.31 -13.79 -19.25
C VAL A 4 9.51 -15.05 -19.57
N ASP A 5 8.55 -15.38 -18.71
CA ASP A 5 7.63 -16.49 -18.93
C ASP A 5 6.42 -16.04 -19.75
N LYS A 6 6.22 -16.63 -20.93
CA LYS A 6 5.04 -16.36 -21.77
C LYS A 6 3.83 -17.15 -21.29
N ARG A 7 2.68 -16.48 -21.23
CA ARG A 7 1.38 -17.09 -20.89
C ARG A 7 0.33 -16.63 -21.92
N SER A 8 -0.56 -17.54 -22.31
CA SER A 8 -1.75 -17.22 -23.09
C SER A 8 -2.92 -16.94 -22.14
N ILE A 9 -3.65 -15.86 -22.36
CA ILE A 9 -4.80 -15.45 -21.54
C ILE A 9 -5.99 -15.13 -22.44
N THR A 10 -7.19 -15.45 -21.98
CA THR A 10 -8.43 -15.07 -22.66
C THR A 10 -8.99 -13.82 -22.01
N LEU A 11 -9.25 -12.79 -22.81
CA LEU A 11 -9.89 -11.55 -22.37
C LEU A 11 -11.34 -11.51 -22.87
N SER A 12 -12.22 -10.83 -22.13
CA SER A 12 -13.52 -10.45 -22.68
C SER A 12 -13.32 -9.49 -23.86
N PRO A 13 -14.27 -9.39 -24.81
CA PRO A 13 -14.16 -8.47 -25.93
C PRO A 13 -13.94 -7.01 -25.52
N GLU A 14 -14.57 -6.60 -24.42
CA GLU A 14 -14.40 -5.27 -23.83
C GLU A 14 -12.97 -5.01 -23.35
N LEU A 15 -12.39 -5.95 -22.61
CA LEU A 15 -11.03 -5.81 -22.10
C LEU A 15 -9.99 -5.89 -23.22
N ALA A 16 -10.20 -6.75 -24.22
CA ALA A 16 -9.34 -6.80 -25.39
C ALA A 16 -9.32 -5.45 -26.12
N ARG A 17 -10.51 -4.86 -26.34
CA ARG A 17 -10.63 -3.54 -26.96
C ARG A 17 -9.95 -2.44 -26.14
N ALA A 18 -10.12 -2.46 -24.82
CA ALA A 18 -9.45 -1.49 -23.95
C ALA A 18 -7.91 -1.57 -24.05
N VAL A 19 -7.35 -2.79 -24.16
CA VAL A 19 -5.91 -2.99 -24.38
C VAL A 19 -5.49 -2.46 -25.75
N ASP A 20 -6.26 -2.76 -26.79
CA ASP A 20 -5.96 -2.33 -28.16
C ASP A 20 -6.01 -0.79 -28.29
N ASP A 21 -7.00 -0.14 -27.66
CA ASP A 21 -7.21 1.31 -27.71
C ASP A 21 -6.02 2.07 -27.08
N VAL A 22 -5.53 1.65 -25.91
CA VAL A 22 -4.39 2.33 -25.24
C VAL A 22 -3.05 2.09 -25.95
N VAL A 23 -2.90 0.93 -26.63
CA VAL A 23 -1.73 0.67 -27.47
C VAL A 23 -1.80 1.51 -28.74
N ALA A 24 -2.97 1.61 -29.38
CA ALA A 24 -3.17 2.44 -30.57
C ALA A 24 -2.99 3.94 -30.28
N ALA A 25 -3.35 4.39 -29.08
CA ALA A 25 -3.10 5.74 -28.60
C ALA A 25 -1.60 6.03 -28.32
N GLY A 26 -0.75 5.00 -28.31
CA GLY A 26 0.68 5.11 -28.02
C GLY A 26 1.02 5.25 -26.55
N GLU A 27 0.06 5.02 -25.64
CA GLU A 27 0.30 5.03 -24.19
C GLU A 27 1.18 3.86 -23.74
N TYR A 28 1.09 2.73 -24.47
CA TYR A 28 1.90 1.54 -24.24
C TYR A 28 2.47 1.02 -25.56
N ALA A 29 3.69 0.48 -25.53
CA ALA A 29 4.34 -0.05 -26.73
C ALA A 29 3.80 -1.44 -27.14
N SER A 30 3.10 -2.15 -26.25
CA SER A 30 2.52 -3.45 -26.56
C SER A 30 1.44 -3.87 -25.56
N ALA A 31 0.56 -4.79 -25.97
CA ALA A 31 -0.40 -5.45 -25.08
C ALA A 31 0.29 -6.12 -23.87
N SER A 32 1.48 -6.70 -24.06
CA SER A 32 2.25 -7.32 -22.96
C SER A 32 2.67 -6.30 -21.90
N GLU A 33 2.86 -5.03 -22.30
CA GLU A 33 3.18 -3.95 -21.37
C GLU A 33 1.96 -3.51 -20.57
N VAL A 34 0.81 -3.35 -21.24
CA VAL A 34 -0.48 -3.06 -20.60
C VAL A 34 -0.79 -4.10 -19.52
N ILE A 35 -0.68 -5.39 -19.87
CA ILE A 35 -0.98 -6.48 -18.94
C ILE A 35 0.02 -6.51 -17.77
N ARG A 36 1.32 -6.29 -18.02
CA ARG A 36 2.31 -6.21 -16.93
C ARG A 36 2.00 -5.07 -15.97
N ASP A 37 1.62 -3.91 -16.49
CA ASP A 37 1.31 -2.77 -15.64
C ASP A 37 0.03 -2.98 -14.83
N ALA A 38 -1.04 -3.46 -15.47
CA ALA A 38 -2.28 -3.83 -14.80
C ALA A 38 -2.06 -4.86 -13.68
N LEU A 39 -1.21 -5.87 -13.92
CA LEU A 39 -0.84 -6.87 -12.92
C LEU A 39 0.00 -6.30 -11.78
N ARG A 40 0.89 -5.33 -12.06
CA ARG A 40 1.65 -4.62 -11.02
C ARG A 40 0.70 -3.86 -10.10
N GLN A 41 -0.19 -3.05 -10.67
CA GLN A 41 -1.19 -2.32 -9.90
C GLN A 41 -2.13 -3.27 -9.12
N TRP A 42 -2.50 -4.41 -9.72
CA TRP A 42 -3.30 -5.43 -9.05
C TRP A 42 -2.56 -6.04 -7.85
N LYS A 43 -1.26 -6.31 -7.99
CA LYS A 43 -0.41 -6.80 -6.91
C LYS A 43 -0.26 -5.74 -5.82
N ASP A 44 0.05 -4.50 -6.19
CA ASP A 44 0.26 -3.40 -5.24
C ASP A 44 -1.00 -3.12 -4.41
N ARG A 45 -2.19 -3.23 -5.01
CA ARG A 45 -3.46 -3.14 -4.26
C ARG A 45 -3.69 -4.27 -3.25
N ARG A 46 -3.04 -5.43 -3.46
CA ARG A 46 -3.13 -6.60 -2.58
C ARG A 46 -1.95 -6.70 -1.61
N ASP A 47 -0.85 -6.06 -1.94
CA ASP A 47 0.29 -5.90 -1.06
C ASP A 47 -0.09 -4.86 -0.01
N LEU A 48 -0.61 -5.31 1.13
CA LEU A 48 -1.06 -4.44 2.21
C LEU A 48 0.14 -3.88 2.96
N MET A 49 1.07 -3.21 2.28
CA MET A 49 2.34 -2.75 2.83
C MET A 49 3.15 -3.88 3.47
N GLY A 50 3.15 -5.07 2.86
CA GLY A 50 3.79 -6.27 3.40
C GLY A 50 2.97 -7.03 4.44
N TYR A 51 1.75 -6.60 4.77
CA TYR A 51 0.83 -7.37 5.61
C TYR A 51 -0.09 -8.27 4.79
N THR A 52 -0.54 -9.36 5.40
CA THR A 52 -1.68 -10.15 4.96
C THR A 52 -2.98 -9.56 5.53
N VAL A 53 -4.13 -9.90 4.93
CA VAL A 53 -5.44 -9.50 5.46
C VAL A 53 -5.61 -10.04 6.89
N GLU A 54 -5.11 -11.25 7.14
CA GLU A 54 -5.13 -11.92 8.44
C GLU A 54 -4.31 -11.16 9.49
N GLU A 55 -3.11 -10.69 9.15
CA GLU A 55 -2.30 -9.86 10.04
C GLU A 55 -2.97 -8.52 10.35
N LEU A 56 -3.57 -7.86 9.36
CA LEU A 56 -4.32 -6.63 9.61
C LEU A 56 -5.51 -6.86 10.54
N ARG A 57 -6.27 -7.95 10.35
CA ARG A 57 -7.39 -8.32 11.24
C ARG A 57 -6.90 -8.53 12.67
N LYS A 58 -5.76 -9.17 12.85
CA LYS A 58 -5.16 -9.39 14.16
C LYS A 58 -4.80 -8.05 14.84
N LEU A 59 -4.13 -7.13 14.13
CA LEU A 59 -3.78 -5.82 14.67
C LEU A 59 -5.02 -4.99 15.05
N VAL A 60 -6.08 -5.07 14.25
CA VAL A 60 -7.37 -4.43 14.58
C VAL A 60 -7.97 -5.04 15.85
N GLN A 61 -7.96 -6.37 15.99
CA GLN A 61 -8.47 -7.04 17.18
C GLN A 61 -7.66 -6.67 18.43
N GLU A 62 -6.33 -6.60 18.33
CA GLU A 62 -5.46 -6.12 19.42
C GLU A 62 -5.84 -4.69 19.85
N GLY A 63 -6.19 -3.81 18.90
CA GLY A 63 -6.69 -2.48 19.19
C GLY A 63 -8.06 -2.47 19.88
N ILE A 64 -9.00 -3.31 19.44
CA ILE A 64 -10.32 -3.48 20.07
C ILE A 64 -10.17 -3.99 21.52
N ASP A 65 -9.27 -4.95 21.73
CA ASP A 65 -9.01 -5.56 23.04
C ASP A 65 -8.17 -4.66 23.96
N SER A 66 -7.60 -3.55 23.44
CA SER A 66 -6.77 -2.61 24.20
C SER A 66 -7.54 -1.75 25.21
N GLY A 67 -8.87 -1.85 25.22
CA GLY A 67 -9.75 -1.13 26.12
C GLY A 67 -10.53 0.00 25.43
N PRO A 68 -11.28 0.81 26.20
CA PRO A 68 -12.13 1.85 25.64
C PRO A 68 -11.31 2.96 24.97
N ALA A 69 -11.85 3.50 23.88
CA ALA A 69 -11.28 4.66 23.22
C ALA A 69 -11.21 5.86 24.19
N GLN A 70 -10.10 6.59 24.13
CA GLN A 70 -9.85 7.78 24.94
C GLN A 70 -9.90 9.03 24.06
N ASP A 71 -10.22 10.19 24.65
CA ASP A 71 -10.14 11.47 23.95
C ASP A 71 -8.70 11.73 23.47
N GLY A 72 -8.54 12.02 22.19
CA GLY A 72 -7.24 12.21 21.57
C GLY A 72 -6.53 13.47 22.03
N GLN A 73 -7.24 14.57 22.31
CA GLN A 73 -6.59 15.86 22.59
C GLN A 73 -5.74 15.82 23.88
N PRO A 74 -6.28 15.35 25.03
CA PRO A 74 -5.48 15.25 26.26
C PRO A 74 -4.29 14.28 26.13
N ILE A 75 -4.45 13.20 25.35
CA ILE A 75 -3.38 12.22 25.11
C ILE A 75 -2.25 12.86 24.31
N MET A 76 -2.56 13.62 23.26
CA MET A 76 -1.58 14.30 22.42
C MET A 76 -0.84 15.40 23.18
N GLU A 77 -1.53 16.18 24.02
CA GLU A 77 -0.91 17.17 24.90
C GLU A 77 0.11 16.53 25.84
N ARG A 78 -0.27 15.42 26.49
CA ARG A 78 0.62 14.64 27.36
C ARG A 78 1.82 14.08 26.61
N LEU A 79 1.63 13.57 25.39
CA LEU A 79 2.71 13.05 24.55
C LEU A 79 3.69 14.16 24.17
N ARG A 80 3.21 15.32 23.70
CA ARG A 80 4.06 16.47 23.36
C ARG A 80 4.89 16.93 24.56
N ALA A 81 4.26 17.09 25.73
CA ALA A 81 4.96 17.47 26.95
C ALA A 81 6.06 16.46 27.34
N LYS A 82 5.81 15.16 27.16
CA LYS A 82 6.81 14.10 27.41
C LYS A 82 8.01 14.21 26.48
N TYR A 83 7.77 14.40 25.17
CA TYR A 83 8.87 14.44 24.19
C TYR A 83 9.64 15.76 24.20
N LEU A 84 9.01 16.89 24.53
CA LEU A 84 9.70 18.16 24.76
C LEU A 84 10.70 18.06 25.92
N LYS A 85 10.25 17.52 27.07
CA LYS A 85 11.15 17.27 28.20
C LYS A 85 12.31 16.33 27.85
N ARG A 86 12.06 15.33 27.00
CA ARG A 86 13.11 14.40 26.57
C ARG A 86 14.12 15.05 25.63
N ALA A 87 13.67 15.93 24.74
CA ALA A 87 14.53 16.71 23.86
C ALA A 87 15.39 17.70 24.66
N GLU A 88 14.82 18.38 25.66
CA GLU A 88 15.55 19.27 26.58
C GLU A 88 16.62 18.52 27.37
N VAL A 89 16.34 17.30 27.84
CA VAL A 89 17.32 16.47 28.57
C VAL A 89 18.43 15.92 27.66
N GLN A 90 18.16 15.68 26.37
CA GLN A 90 19.18 15.24 25.40
C GLN A 90 20.00 16.40 24.81
N GLY A 91 19.50 17.64 24.89
CA GLY A 91 20.17 18.85 24.39
C GLY A 91 21.22 19.47 25.31
N PHE A 92 21.67 18.77 26.36
CA PHE A 92 22.70 19.25 27.30
C PHE A 92 23.88 18.27 27.48
N GLN A 93 24.17 17.46 26.46
CA GLN A 93 25.45 16.75 26.33
C GLN A 93 26.11 17.14 25.01
N GLU A 94 26.56 18.40 24.94
CA GLU A 94 27.70 18.82 24.11
C GLU A 94 28.81 19.32 25.03
#